data_AF-E8V727-F1
#
_entry.id   AF-E8V727-F1
#
_cell.length_a   1.000
_cell.length_b   1.000
_cell.length_c   1.000
_cell.angle_alpha   90.00
_cell.angle_beta   90.00
_cell.angle_gamma   90.00
#
_symmetry.space_group_name_H-M   'P 1'
#
loop_
_entity.id
_entity.type
_entity.pdbx_description
1 polymer ?
#
loop_
_entity_poly.entity_id
_entity_poly.type
_entity_poly.pdbx_seq_one_letter_code
_entity_poly.pdbx_strand_id
1 'polypeptide(L)'
;MRVLALMVVMLLNGPRMNVSAFRWQRTVHVPERAGVVCAVLDAEVFPKAEPALRDLRLVQDGEEVPYAVEESYDEESLRSGVTRPEDRSLYEVAAEGSVGAALHLPAKVPVERVAVEGGQGAVDVEAMAKPSLRESVRGELKNGVFPVTLGANLQKDAEVRIWAKEGRRVRLEMRRRSLCFTPLAGGTDPILYFGAEGLPAVQYGYARGFTLPTAVKMAHMGDVAANPAYRVNGVRDGLVWWKLMMAAVIATVFFVGMSGWMLRRAIP
;
A
#
# COMPACT_ATOMS: atom_id res chain seq x y z
N MET A 1 -12.52 49.13 -12.24
CA MET A 1 -11.81 48.36 -11.19
C MET A 1 -12.58 47.16 -10.61
N ARG A 2 -13.85 46.88 -10.98
CA ARG A 2 -14.59 45.70 -10.48
C ARG A 2 -14.35 44.39 -11.26
N VAL A 3 -13.82 44.46 -12.47
CA VAL A 3 -13.60 43.26 -13.33
C VAL A 3 -12.31 42.51 -12.95
N LEU A 4 -11.31 43.19 -12.39
CA LEU A 4 -10.05 42.54 -11.97
C LEU A 4 -10.23 41.63 -10.74
N ALA A 5 -11.23 41.90 -9.89
CA ALA A 5 -11.51 41.09 -8.71
C ALA A 5 -12.17 39.73 -9.03
N LEU A 6 -12.79 39.58 -10.21
CA LEU A 6 -13.46 38.33 -10.59
C LEU A 6 -12.50 37.30 -11.22
N MET A 7 -11.41 37.74 -11.88
CA MET A 7 -10.41 36.83 -12.46
C MET A 7 -9.48 36.18 -11.42
N VAL A 8 -9.29 36.81 -10.25
CA VAL A 8 -8.42 36.27 -9.18
C VAL A 8 -9.10 35.11 -8.44
N VAL A 9 -10.43 35.02 -8.43
CA VAL A 9 -11.17 33.96 -7.71
C VAL A 9 -11.17 32.62 -8.45
N MET A 10 -11.03 32.59 -9.77
CA MET A 10 -11.00 31.33 -10.53
C MET A 10 -9.65 30.61 -10.50
N LEU A 11 -8.57 31.28 -10.11
CA LEU A 11 -7.23 30.67 -10.00
C LEU A 11 -6.97 29.97 -8.66
N LEU A 12 -7.90 30.05 -7.70
CA LEU A 12 -7.73 29.48 -6.36
C LEU A 12 -8.38 28.10 -6.17
N ASN A 13 -9.06 27.55 -7.19
CA ASN A 13 -9.56 26.18 -7.13
C ASN A 13 -8.63 25.28 -7.94
N GLY A 14 -7.60 24.75 -7.28
CA GLY A 14 -6.75 23.71 -7.87
C GLY A 14 -7.59 22.51 -8.32
N PRO A 15 -7.10 21.71 -9.28
CA PRO A 15 -7.80 20.50 -9.69
C PRO A 15 -8.03 19.61 -8.47
N ARG A 16 -9.30 19.42 -8.11
CA ARG A 16 -9.67 18.50 -7.03
C ARG A 16 -9.24 17.09 -7.38
N MET A 17 -8.71 16.39 -6.40
CA MET A 17 -8.29 15.01 -6.61
C MET A 17 -9.51 14.11 -6.87
N ASN A 18 -9.45 13.31 -7.94
CA ASN A 18 -10.47 12.30 -8.16
C ASN A 18 -10.21 11.07 -7.27
N VAL A 19 -10.98 10.95 -6.20
CA VAL A 19 -10.86 9.83 -5.24
C VAL A 19 -11.67 8.59 -5.65
N SER A 20 -12.36 8.59 -6.79
CA SER A 20 -13.21 7.47 -7.19
C SER A 20 -12.44 6.19 -7.53
N ALA A 21 -11.13 6.29 -7.79
CA ALA A 21 -10.28 5.15 -8.12
C ALA A 21 -9.86 4.32 -6.88
N PHE A 22 -9.97 4.87 -5.67
CA PHE A 22 -9.45 4.25 -4.44
C PHE A 22 -10.53 3.47 -3.73
N ARG A 23 -10.27 2.20 -3.39
CA ARG A 23 -11.23 1.31 -2.73
C ARG A 23 -11.42 1.62 -1.25
N TRP A 24 -10.35 2.06 -0.60
CA TRP A 24 -10.28 2.21 0.83
C TRP A 24 -9.88 3.62 1.20
N GLN A 25 -10.31 4.04 2.38
CA GLN A 25 -9.95 5.32 2.97
C GLN A 25 -9.73 5.18 4.47
N ARG A 26 -8.96 6.10 5.04
CA ARG A 26 -8.70 6.16 6.49
C ARG A 26 -8.46 7.60 6.91
N THR A 27 -9.10 8.04 7.99
CA THR A 27 -8.86 9.38 8.55
C THR A 27 -7.51 9.43 9.25
N VAL A 28 -6.78 10.52 9.08
CA VAL A 28 -5.51 10.79 9.74
C VAL A 28 -5.72 11.89 10.77
N HIS A 29 -5.83 11.51 12.05
CA HIS A 29 -6.07 12.43 13.15
C HIS A 29 -4.80 13.20 13.50
N VAL A 30 -4.81 14.49 13.23
CA VAL A 30 -3.67 15.37 13.43
C VAL A 30 -3.84 16.12 14.75
N PRO A 31 -2.96 15.91 15.76
CA PRO A 31 -3.12 16.55 17.07
C PRO A 31 -2.89 18.07 17.03
N GLU A 32 -2.01 18.53 16.13
CA GLU A 32 -1.77 19.96 15.93
C GLU A 32 -1.40 20.22 14.46
N ARG A 33 -1.98 21.26 13.88
CA ARG A 33 -1.89 21.55 12.43
C ARG A 33 -0.71 22.45 12.05
N ALA A 34 0.25 22.61 12.96
CA ALA A 34 1.44 23.41 12.74
C ALA A 34 2.69 22.51 12.63
N GLY A 35 3.41 22.68 11.52
CA GLY A 35 4.65 21.96 11.22
C GLY A 35 4.44 20.62 10.56
N VAL A 36 5.52 19.84 10.51
CA VAL A 36 5.52 18.48 9.95
C VAL A 36 4.92 17.51 10.95
N VAL A 37 4.02 16.67 10.45
CA VAL A 37 3.35 15.61 11.18
C VAL A 37 3.61 14.30 10.46
N CYS A 38 3.85 13.22 11.19
CA CYS A 38 4.02 11.89 10.62
C CYS A 38 2.94 10.93 11.11
N ALA A 39 2.42 10.09 10.21
CA ALA A 39 1.45 9.05 10.53
C ALA A 39 2.04 7.68 10.18
N VAL A 40 1.98 6.72 11.11
CA VAL A 40 2.54 5.37 10.89
C VAL A 40 1.60 4.55 10.01
N LEU A 41 2.17 3.85 9.03
CA LEU A 41 1.47 2.85 8.24
C LEU A 41 1.54 1.51 8.97
N ASP A 42 0.40 1.05 9.47
CA ASP A 42 0.27 -0.26 10.10
C ASP A 42 0.00 -1.38 9.08
N ALA A 43 -0.02 -2.61 9.58
CA ALA A 43 -0.19 -3.81 8.77
C ALA A 43 -1.54 -3.90 8.05
N GLU A 44 -2.55 -3.07 8.40
CA GLU A 44 -3.85 -3.12 7.74
C GLU A 44 -3.86 -2.44 6.36
N VAL A 45 -2.92 -1.52 6.13
CA VAL A 45 -2.80 -0.76 4.87
C VAL A 45 -2.15 -1.61 3.77
N PHE A 46 -1.06 -2.32 4.08
CA PHE A 46 -0.24 -3.05 3.10
C PHE A 46 -1.01 -4.07 2.24
N PRO A 47 -1.93 -4.88 2.78
CA PRO A 47 -2.67 -5.87 1.99
C PRO A 47 -3.63 -5.23 0.98
N LYS A 48 -4.05 -4.00 1.29
CA LYS A 48 -5.04 -3.24 0.54
C LYS A 48 -4.42 -2.24 -0.43
N ALA A 49 -3.14 -1.92 -0.27
CA ALA A 49 -2.37 -1.02 -1.12
C ALA A 49 -1.70 -1.77 -2.29
N GLU A 50 -1.26 -0.99 -3.28
CA GLU A 50 -0.36 -1.47 -4.32
C GLU A 50 1.05 -1.71 -3.74
N PRO A 51 1.83 -2.64 -4.34
CA PRO A 51 3.23 -2.81 -3.97
C PRO A 51 4.00 -1.48 -3.99
N ALA A 52 4.94 -1.32 -3.05
CA ALA A 52 5.67 -0.08 -2.83
C ALA A 52 4.78 1.15 -2.54
N LEU A 53 3.54 0.93 -2.09
CA LEU A 53 2.63 2.00 -1.61
C LEU A 53 2.33 3.06 -2.67
N ARG A 54 2.37 2.67 -3.95
CA ARG A 54 2.30 3.58 -5.11
C ARG A 54 0.97 4.31 -5.26
N ASP A 55 -0.07 3.73 -4.71
CA ASP A 55 -1.45 4.19 -4.78
C ASP A 55 -1.89 4.92 -3.51
N LEU A 56 -1.01 5.14 -2.54
CA LEU A 56 -1.34 5.98 -1.39
C LEU A 56 -1.52 7.43 -1.85
N ARG A 57 -2.56 8.09 -1.35
CA ARG A 57 -2.86 9.50 -1.61
C ARG A 57 -3.42 10.12 -0.36
N LEU A 58 -2.79 11.19 0.12
CA LEU A 58 -3.28 11.94 1.27
C LEU A 58 -4.09 13.13 0.76
N VAL A 59 -5.33 13.27 1.21
CA VAL A 59 -6.24 14.32 0.72
C VAL A 59 -6.81 15.10 1.88
N GLN A 60 -6.77 16.42 1.80
CA GLN A 60 -7.36 17.32 2.78
C GLN A 60 -8.19 18.38 2.06
N ASP A 61 -9.45 18.53 2.43
CA ASP A 61 -10.41 19.47 1.81
C ASP A 61 -10.54 19.34 0.27
N GLY A 62 -10.31 18.13 -0.24
CA GLY A 62 -10.37 17.82 -1.68
C GLY A 62 -9.08 18.10 -2.45
N GLU A 63 -8.04 18.57 -1.77
CA GLU A 63 -6.70 18.80 -2.32
C GLU A 63 -5.75 17.67 -1.89
N GLU A 64 -4.86 17.26 -2.79
CA GLU A 64 -3.84 16.27 -2.49
C GLU A 64 -2.72 16.92 -1.66
N VAL A 65 -2.42 16.37 -0.49
CA VAL A 65 -1.38 16.82 0.43
C VAL A 65 -0.08 16.05 0.11
N PRO A 66 0.98 16.73 -0.33
CA PRO A 66 2.27 16.08 -0.55
C PRO A 66 2.83 15.49 0.75
N TYR A 67 3.44 14.32 0.64
CA TYR A 67 4.08 13.66 1.77
C TYR A 67 5.42 13.03 1.37
N ALA A 68 6.26 12.76 2.36
CA ALA A 68 7.42 11.90 2.26
C ALA A 68 7.09 10.56 2.92
N VAL A 69 7.58 9.46 2.34
CA VAL A 69 7.55 8.15 3.00
C VAL A 69 8.89 7.98 3.71
N GLU A 70 8.86 8.04 5.03
CA GLU A 70 10.01 7.73 5.86
C GLU A 70 9.94 6.26 6.24
N GLU A 71 10.96 5.49 5.86
CA GLU A 71 11.18 4.19 6.46
C GLU A 71 12.12 4.37 7.64
N SER A 72 11.76 3.81 8.78
CA SER A 72 12.66 3.82 9.92
C SER A 72 13.90 2.98 9.59
N TYR A 73 15.03 3.66 9.37
CA TYR A 73 16.32 3.02 9.18
C TYR A 73 17.14 3.20 10.45
N ASP A 74 17.68 2.11 10.95
CA ASP A 74 18.86 2.20 11.79
C ASP A 74 20.09 2.26 10.85
N GLU A 75 20.68 3.45 10.69
CA GLU A 75 21.90 3.62 9.88
C GLU A 75 23.05 2.75 10.39
N GLU A 76 23.10 2.48 11.70
CA GLU A 76 24.10 1.63 12.30
C GLU A 76 23.82 0.16 11.97
N SER A 77 22.56 -0.25 11.87
CA SER A 77 22.18 -1.56 11.32
C SER A 77 22.61 -1.74 9.86
N LEU A 78 22.45 -0.70 9.03
CA LEU A 78 22.88 -0.76 7.63
C LEU A 78 24.39 -0.88 7.49
N ARG A 79 25.15 -0.18 8.36
CA ARG A 79 26.62 -0.22 8.34
C ARG A 79 27.20 -1.48 8.98
N SER A 80 26.58 -1.99 10.04
CA SER A 80 27.07 -3.13 10.80
C SER A 80 26.50 -4.48 10.35
N GLY A 81 25.39 -4.46 9.60
CA GLY A 81 24.58 -5.67 9.34
C GLY A 81 23.90 -6.23 10.60
N VAL A 82 23.92 -5.50 11.71
CA VAL A 82 23.35 -5.91 13.00
C VAL A 82 22.21 -4.97 13.36
N THR A 83 20.98 -5.45 13.20
CA THR A 83 19.82 -4.80 13.79
C THR A 83 19.89 -4.87 15.30
N ARG A 84 20.03 -3.71 15.96
CA ARG A 84 19.95 -3.65 17.43
C ARG A 84 18.59 -4.22 17.84
N PRO A 85 18.56 -5.38 18.52
CA PRO A 85 17.33 -6.07 18.90
C PRO A 85 16.40 -5.19 19.75
N GLU A 86 16.99 -4.26 20.51
CA GLU A 86 16.30 -3.40 21.47
C GLU A 86 15.45 -2.27 20.87
N ASP A 87 15.66 -1.83 19.63
CA ASP A 87 14.90 -0.67 19.11
C ASP A 87 13.53 -1.09 18.54
N ARG A 88 12.62 -1.37 19.47
CA ARG A 88 11.22 -1.69 19.17
C ARG A 88 10.47 -0.57 18.46
N SER A 89 10.96 0.67 18.52
CA SER A 89 10.27 1.82 17.95
C SER A 89 10.32 1.88 16.41
N LEU A 90 11.25 1.11 15.82
CA LEU A 90 11.48 0.99 14.38
C LEU A 90 10.64 -0.12 13.73
N TYR A 91 9.89 -0.88 14.52
CA TYR A 91 9.15 -2.03 14.02
C TYR A 91 7.70 -2.00 14.45
N GLU A 92 6.83 -2.43 13.55
CA GLU A 92 5.42 -2.65 13.81
C GLU A 92 5.12 -4.14 13.85
N VAL A 93 4.21 -4.55 14.73
CA VAL A 93 3.80 -5.96 14.84
C VAL A 93 2.84 -6.25 13.69
N ALA A 94 3.25 -7.14 12.79
CA ALA A 94 2.43 -7.64 11.69
C ALA A 94 1.51 -8.78 12.14
N ALA A 95 2.01 -9.65 13.03
CA ALA A 95 1.25 -10.74 13.65
C ALA A 95 1.92 -11.18 14.95
N GLU A 96 1.15 -11.77 15.85
CA GLU A 96 1.69 -12.34 17.09
C GLU A 96 1.01 -13.66 17.44
N GLY A 97 1.72 -14.50 18.20
CA GLY A 97 1.19 -15.75 18.71
C GLY A 97 2.22 -16.55 19.49
N SER A 98 2.12 -17.88 19.46
CA SER A 98 3.02 -18.77 20.19
C SER A 98 3.97 -19.53 19.26
N VAL A 99 5.13 -19.94 19.77
CA VAL A 99 6.05 -20.82 19.02
C VAL A 99 5.31 -22.10 18.62
N GLY A 100 5.45 -22.52 17.36
CA GLY A 100 4.76 -23.68 16.79
C GLY A 100 3.32 -23.41 16.33
N ALA A 101 2.73 -22.26 16.66
CA ALA A 101 1.42 -21.88 16.15
C ALA A 101 1.50 -21.41 14.70
N ALA A 102 0.40 -21.60 13.98
CA ALA A 102 0.15 -21.02 12.67
C ALA A 102 -0.29 -19.56 12.83
N LEU A 103 0.53 -18.61 12.39
CA LEU A 103 0.22 -17.19 12.39
C LEU A 103 -0.29 -16.78 11.00
N HIS A 104 -1.39 -16.04 10.96
CA HIS A 104 -1.88 -15.48 9.70
C HIS A 104 -1.10 -14.20 9.37
N LEU A 105 -0.48 -14.18 8.19
CA LEU A 105 0.19 -13.02 7.63
C LEU A 105 -0.60 -12.55 6.39
N PRO A 106 -1.22 -11.36 6.43
CA PRO A 106 -1.91 -10.81 5.27
C PRO A 106 -0.98 -10.64 4.06
N ALA A 107 -1.56 -10.71 2.85
CA ALA A 107 -0.81 -10.53 1.61
C ALA A 107 0.03 -9.24 1.61
N LYS A 108 1.20 -9.28 0.97
CA LYS A 108 2.08 -8.12 0.75
C LYS A 108 2.62 -7.43 2.02
N VAL A 109 2.43 -8.00 3.22
CA VAL A 109 3.03 -7.46 4.44
C VAL A 109 4.49 -7.94 4.52
N PRO A 110 5.48 -7.03 4.44
CA PRO A 110 6.89 -7.42 4.50
C PRO A 110 7.30 -7.66 5.96
N VAL A 111 7.58 -8.90 6.33
CA VAL A 111 8.16 -9.22 7.64
C VAL A 111 9.67 -9.17 7.52
N GLU A 112 10.29 -8.36 8.36
CA GLU A 112 11.75 -8.14 8.35
C GLU A 112 12.44 -8.78 9.57
N ARG A 113 11.65 -9.19 10.55
CA ARG A 113 12.16 -9.71 11.82
C ARG A 113 11.16 -10.64 12.48
N VAL A 114 11.68 -11.67 13.13
CA VAL A 114 10.94 -12.53 14.05
C VAL A 114 11.49 -12.30 15.45
N ALA A 115 10.66 -11.84 16.37
CA ALA A 115 11.00 -11.71 17.77
C ALA A 115 10.38 -12.86 18.57
N VAL A 116 11.20 -13.60 19.31
CA VAL A 116 10.80 -14.72 20.17
C VAL A 116 11.13 -14.35 21.62
N GLU A 117 10.09 -14.16 22.44
CA GLU A 117 10.24 -13.76 23.84
C GLU A 117 10.96 -14.84 24.65
N GLY A 118 12.14 -14.50 25.18
CA GLY A 118 13.00 -15.42 25.93
C GLY A 118 13.64 -16.51 25.08
N GLY A 119 13.57 -16.42 23.74
CA GLY A 119 14.13 -17.43 22.85
C GLY A 119 15.64 -17.26 22.62
N GLN A 120 16.36 -18.38 22.55
CA GLN A 120 17.75 -18.45 22.14
C GLN A 120 17.98 -19.63 21.19
N GLY A 121 19.08 -19.57 20.42
CA GLY A 121 19.51 -20.67 19.55
C GLY A 121 18.77 -20.74 18.21
N ALA A 122 18.71 -21.93 17.63
CA ALA A 122 18.20 -22.13 16.27
C ALA A 122 16.70 -21.83 16.14
N VAL A 123 16.34 -21.19 15.03
CA VAL A 123 14.98 -20.89 14.62
C VAL A 123 14.76 -21.28 13.15
N ASP A 124 13.62 -21.90 12.87
CA ASP A 124 13.12 -22.17 11.51
C ASP A 124 11.81 -21.40 11.33
N VAL A 125 11.71 -20.66 10.23
CA VAL A 125 10.54 -19.86 9.89
C VAL A 125 10.07 -20.29 8.50
N GLU A 126 8.81 -20.70 8.40
CA GLU A 126 8.18 -21.11 7.15
C GLU A 126 6.93 -20.26 6.92
N ALA A 127 6.84 -19.61 5.76
CA ALA A 127 5.66 -18.91 5.29
C ALA A 127 5.07 -19.63 4.08
N MET A 128 3.76 -19.92 4.10
CA MET A 128 3.09 -20.69 3.07
C MET A 128 1.78 -19.99 2.65
N ALA A 129 1.76 -19.45 1.43
CA ALA A 129 0.55 -18.83 0.86
C ALA A 129 -0.32 -19.83 0.09
N LYS A 130 0.31 -20.85 -0.51
CA LYS A 130 -0.33 -22.01 -1.14
C LYS A 130 0.72 -23.13 -1.24
N PRO A 131 0.34 -24.39 -1.52
CA PRO A 131 1.31 -25.49 -1.57
C PRO A 131 2.50 -25.26 -2.52
N SER A 132 2.32 -24.49 -3.58
CA SER A 132 3.37 -24.15 -4.56
C SER A 132 4.10 -22.82 -4.30
N LEU A 133 3.72 -22.07 -3.26
CA LEU A 133 4.35 -20.79 -2.89
C LEU A 133 4.68 -20.82 -1.40
N ARG A 134 5.91 -21.23 -1.11
CA ARG A 134 6.49 -21.40 0.22
C ARG A 134 7.82 -20.68 0.29
N GLU A 135 8.04 -19.95 1.37
CA GLU A 135 9.32 -19.36 1.76
C GLU A 135 9.74 -20.02 3.07
N SER A 136 10.99 -20.51 3.17
CA SER A 136 11.54 -21.06 4.41
C SER A 136 12.92 -20.50 4.65
N VAL A 137 13.16 -20.05 5.88
CA VAL A 137 14.43 -19.46 6.30
C VAL A 137 14.80 -20.04 7.66
N ARG A 138 16.06 -20.45 7.80
CA ARG A 138 16.63 -20.95 9.05
C ARG A 138 17.75 -20.05 9.50
N GLY A 139 17.92 -19.91 10.81
CA GLY A 139 19.05 -19.22 11.40
C GLY A 139 19.07 -19.30 12.91
N GLU A 140 19.64 -18.29 13.55
CA GLU A 140 19.82 -18.24 15.00
C GLU A 140 19.25 -16.95 15.59
N LEU A 141 18.55 -17.09 16.72
CA LEU A 141 18.08 -15.99 17.54
C LEU A 141 19.27 -15.35 18.25
N LYS A 142 19.46 -14.04 18.02
CA LYS A 142 20.37 -13.19 18.79
C LYS A 142 19.54 -12.29 19.69
N ASN A 143 19.68 -12.45 21.00
CA ASN A 143 18.88 -11.71 22.00
C ASN A 143 17.36 -11.83 21.76
N GLY A 144 16.88 -13.03 21.40
CA GLY A 144 15.47 -13.27 21.10
C GLY A 144 14.98 -12.70 19.77
N VAL A 145 15.88 -12.30 18.87
CA VAL A 145 15.54 -11.70 17.59
C VAL A 145 16.24 -12.43 16.44
N PHE A 146 15.50 -12.65 15.35
CA PHE A 146 16.02 -13.23 14.11
C PHE A 146 15.65 -12.33 12.91
N PRO A 147 16.62 -11.71 12.22
CA PRO A 147 16.33 -10.95 11.00
C PRO A 147 15.93 -11.90 9.88
N VAL A 148 14.90 -11.53 9.13
CA VAL A 148 14.39 -12.35 8.03
C VAL A 148 13.82 -11.43 6.93
N THR A 149 13.54 -11.95 5.75
CA THR A 149 12.70 -11.24 4.78
C THR A 149 11.65 -12.23 4.30
N LEU A 150 10.40 -12.04 4.74
CA LEU A 150 9.26 -12.86 4.35
C LEU A 150 8.14 -11.96 3.82
N GLY A 151 7.26 -12.52 3.00
CA GLY A 151 6.04 -11.83 2.61
C GLY A 151 6.20 -10.85 1.44
N ALA A 152 7.43 -10.40 1.15
CA ALA A 152 7.72 -9.51 0.02
C ALA A 152 7.33 -10.14 -1.34
N ASN A 153 7.46 -11.46 -1.50
CA ASN A 153 7.01 -12.17 -2.70
C ASN A 153 5.63 -12.81 -2.54
N LEU A 154 5.03 -12.76 -1.35
CA LEU A 154 3.73 -13.37 -1.07
C LEU A 154 2.63 -12.39 -1.52
N GLN A 155 2.17 -12.59 -2.76
CA GLN A 155 1.06 -11.83 -3.35
C GLN A 155 -0.32 -12.24 -2.79
N LYS A 156 -0.34 -13.14 -1.80
CA LYS A 156 -1.53 -13.70 -1.14
C LYS A 156 -1.26 -13.84 0.34
N ASP A 157 -2.33 -13.95 1.11
CA ASP A 157 -2.26 -14.28 2.52
C ASP A 157 -1.48 -15.58 2.72
N ALA A 158 -0.73 -15.62 3.83
CA ALA A 158 0.14 -16.73 4.15
C ALA A 158 -0.07 -17.20 5.59
N GLU A 159 0.12 -18.49 5.79
CA GLU A 159 0.31 -19.08 7.10
C GLU A 159 1.80 -19.11 7.41
N VAL A 160 2.21 -18.53 8.54
CA VAL A 160 3.59 -18.51 9.00
C VAL A 160 3.73 -19.40 10.24
N ARG A 161 4.66 -20.34 10.20
CA ARG A 161 5.01 -21.21 11.32
C ARG A 161 6.44 -20.94 11.74
N ILE A 162 6.64 -20.84 13.05
CA ILE A 162 7.95 -20.59 13.65
C ILE A 162 8.26 -21.71 14.62
N TRP A 163 9.40 -22.38 14.41
CA TRP A 163 9.94 -23.37 15.33
C TRP A 163 11.20 -22.83 15.97
N ALA A 164 11.22 -22.78 17.30
CA ALA A 164 12.39 -22.42 18.09
C ALA A 164 12.52 -23.42 19.25
N LYS A 165 13.76 -23.67 19.71
CA LYS A 165 14.01 -24.56 20.85
C LYS A 165 13.43 -24.01 22.16
N GLU A 166 13.46 -22.69 22.30
CA GLU A 166 13.07 -21.97 23.50
C GLU A 166 12.18 -20.77 23.14
N GLY A 167 11.44 -20.27 24.12
CA GLY A 167 10.51 -19.15 23.98
C GLY A 167 9.04 -19.57 23.93
N ARG A 168 8.16 -18.62 24.23
CA ARG A 168 6.71 -18.87 24.31
C ARG A 168 5.92 -18.02 23.34
N ARG A 169 6.25 -16.74 23.25
CA ARG A 169 5.56 -15.77 22.37
C ARG A 169 6.44 -15.39 21.20
N VAL A 170 5.82 -15.28 20.04
CA VAL A 170 6.46 -14.86 18.80
C VAL A 170 5.72 -13.68 18.22
N ARG A 171 6.48 -12.71 17.70
CA ARG A 171 5.97 -11.57 16.94
C ARG A 171 6.65 -11.53 15.58
N LEU A 172 5.85 -11.46 14.53
CA LEU A 172 6.31 -11.09 13.20
C LEU A 172 6.32 -9.57 13.14
N GLU A 173 7.47 -9.00 12.85
CA GLU A 173 7.68 -7.56 12.88
C GLU A 173 8.08 -7.06 11.49
N MET A 174 7.39 -6.01 11.06
CA MET A 174 7.69 -5.28 9.82
C MET A 174 8.39 -3.97 10.16
N ARG A 175 9.20 -3.45 9.24
CA ARG A 175 9.80 -2.13 9.41
C ARG A 175 8.71 -1.06 9.42
N ARG A 176 8.79 -0.17 10.40
CA ARG A 176 7.87 0.94 10.53
C ARG A 176 8.08 1.90 9.35
N ARG A 177 7.00 2.16 8.62
CA ARG A 177 6.92 3.18 7.59
C ARG A 177 6.00 4.28 8.05
N SER A 178 6.35 5.53 7.81
CA SER A 178 5.54 6.69 8.17
C SER A 178 5.34 7.62 6.99
N LEU A 179 4.15 8.20 6.88
CA LEU A 179 3.87 9.30 5.97
C LEU A 179 4.10 10.60 6.70
N CYS A 180 5.08 11.38 6.28
CA CYS A 180 5.40 12.68 6.87
C CYS A 180 4.98 13.82 5.95
N PHE A 181 4.14 14.72 6.45
CA PHE A 181 3.50 15.77 5.66
C PHE A 181 3.26 17.04 6.48
N THR A 182 2.94 18.13 5.80
CA THR A 182 2.49 19.38 6.45
C THR A 182 0.98 19.53 6.18
N PRO A 183 0.12 19.47 7.22
CA PRO A 183 -1.32 19.65 7.05
C PRO A 183 -1.66 21.02 6.45
N LEU A 184 -2.73 21.10 5.65
CA LEU A 184 -3.27 22.37 5.18
C LEU A 184 -3.86 23.17 6.36
N ALA A 185 -3.61 24.48 6.37
CA ALA A 185 -4.04 25.35 7.45
C ALA A 185 -5.56 25.49 7.50
N GLY A 186 -6.16 25.39 8.70
CA GLY A 186 -7.60 25.61 8.91
C GLY A 186 -8.54 24.54 8.35
N GLY A 187 -8.00 23.45 7.78
CA GLY A 187 -8.77 22.42 7.07
C GLY A 187 -9.42 21.34 7.92
N THR A 188 -9.99 20.31 7.29
CA THR A 188 -10.39 19.07 7.99
C THR A 188 -9.18 18.17 8.27
N ASP A 189 -9.37 17.08 9.02
CA ASP A 189 -8.34 16.04 9.14
C ASP A 189 -8.11 15.39 7.77
N PRO A 190 -6.86 15.16 7.34
CA PRO A 190 -6.58 14.48 6.09
C PRO A 190 -7.16 13.08 6.04
N ILE A 191 -7.47 12.62 4.84
CA ILE A 191 -7.93 11.26 4.55
C ILE A 191 -6.87 10.59 3.66
N LEU A 192 -6.36 9.45 4.11
CA LEU A 192 -5.50 8.57 3.32
C LEU A 192 -6.38 7.66 2.45
N TYR A 193 -6.27 7.80 1.14
CA TYR A 193 -6.91 6.96 0.12
C TYR A 193 -5.92 5.93 -0.44
N PHE A 194 -6.39 4.71 -0.70
CA PHE A 194 -5.58 3.60 -1.22
C PHE A 194 -6.45 2.48 -1.82
N GLY A 195 -5.81 1.47 -2.40
CA GLY A 195 -6.42 0.38 -3.15
C GLY A 195 -6.79 0.73 -4.59
N ALA A 196 -6.02 1.62 -5.23
CA ALA A 196 -6.20 1.98 -6.63
C ALA A 196 -5.17 1.26 -7.51
N GLU A 197 -5.65 0.39 -8.40
CA GLU A 197 -4.78 -0.42 -9.25
C GLU A 197 -4.19 0.39 -10.42
N GLY A 198 -2.94 0.11 -10.78
CA GLY A 198 -2.30 0.64 -11.98
C GLY A 198 -1.90 2.12 -11.92
N LEU A 199 -2.08 2.81 -10.79
CA LEU A 199 -1.61 4.18 -10.65
C LEU A 199 -0.08 4.25 -10.61
N PRO A 200 0.55 5.24 -11.26
CA PRO A 200 1.98 5.47 -11.10
C PRO A 200 2.30 5.82 -9.65
N ALA A 201 3.51 5.44 -9.21
CA ALA A 201 4.05 5.90 -7.93
C ALA A 201 4.07 7.43 -7.92
N VAL A 202 3.57 8.06 -6.85
CA VAL A 202 3.72 9.51 -6.73
C VAL A 202 5.15 9.83 -6.38
N GLN A 203 5.74 10.73 -7.16
CA GLN A 203 7.00 11.36 -6.81
C GLN A 203 6.70 12.81 -6.47
N TYR A 204 6.51 13.10 -5.18
CA TYR A 204 6.42 14.48 -4.75
C TYR A 204 7.82 15.09 -4.76
N GLY A 205 7.94 16.31 -5.28
CA GLY A 205 9.14 17.12 -5.08
C GLY A 205 9.43 17.34 -3.59
N TYR A 206 8.38 17.31 -2.75
CA TYR A 206 8.45 17.36 -1.29
C TYR A 206 9.51 16.40 -0.74
N ALA A 207 9.48 15.12 -1.15
CA ALA A 207 10.41 14.10 -0.66
C ALA A 207 11.89 14.38 -1.00
N ARG A 208 12.20 15.13 -2.07
CA ARG A 208 13.59 15.40 -2.47
C ARG A 208 14.29 16.45 -1.61
N GLY A 209 13.53 17.37 -1.03
CA GLY A 209 14.04 18.42 -0.14
C GLY A 209 13.60 18.24 1.31
N PHE A 210 12.83 17.20 1.60
CA PHE A 210 12.32 16.95 2.94
C PHE A 210 13.47 16.54 3.86
N THR A 211 13.59 17.26 4.97
CA THR A 211 14.43 16.87 6.09
C THR A 211 13.52 16.76 7.29
N LEU A 212 13.54 15.59 7.93
CA LEU A 212 12.71 15.34 9.10
C LEU A 212 13.14 16.28 10.23
N PRO A 213 12.22 17.09 10.80
CA PRO A 213 12.55 17.92 11.96
C PRO A 213 12.94 17.06 13.16
N THR A 214 13.71 17.63 14.09
CA THR A 214 14.08 16.93 15.34
C THR A 214 12.87 16.68 16.25
N ALA A 215 11.82 17.49 16.13
CA ALA A 215 10.56 17.33 16.84
C ALA A 215 9.43 17.11 15.83
N VAL A 216 9.11 15.84 15.59
CA VAL A 216 7.98 15.43 14.75
C VAL A 216 6.78 15.14 15.64
N LYS A 217 5.62 15.64 15.23
CA LYS A 217 4.35 15.27 15.87
C LYS A 217 3.81 14.01 15.20
N MET A 218 3.29 13.09 16.01
CA MET A 218 2.69 11.86 15.51
C MET A 218 1.19 12.05 15.33
N ALA A 219 0.71 11.88 14.10
CA ALA A 219 -0.70 11.70 13.81
C ALA A 219 -1.11 10.24 14.05
N HIS A 220 -2.38 10.06 14.39
CA HIS A 220 -2.98 8.75 14.61
C HIS A 220 -3.83 8.35 13.41
N MET A 221 -3.65 7.15 12.90
CA MET A 221 -4.49 6.60 11.84
C MET A 221 -5.81 6.07 12.44
N GLY A 222 -6.96 6.49 11.92
CA GLY A 222 -8.29 6.03 12.34
C GLY A 222 -8.55 4.56 11.99
N ASP A 223 -9.79 4.15 11.69
CA ASP A 223 -10.05 2.80 11.17
C ASP A 223 -10.06 2.78 9.64
N VAL A 224 -9.68 1.65 9.04
CA VAL A 224 -9.82 1.47 7.59
C VAL A 224 -11.31 1.32 7.24
N ALA A 225 -11.79 2.17 6.33
CA ALA A 225 -13.16 2.15 5.83
C ALA A 225 -13.21 1.99 4.31
N ALA A 226 -14.31 1.42 3.80
CA ALA A 226 -14.60 1.45 2.36
C ALA A 226 -14.82 2.89 1.92
N ASN A 227 -14.26 3.27 0.76
CA ASN A 227 -14.47 4.60 0.18
C ASN A 227 -15.85 4.67 -0.49
N PRO A 228 -16.81 5.48 0.00
CA PRO A 228 -18.15 5.57 -0.60
C PRO A 228 -18.13 6.21 -2.01
N ALA A 229 -17.08 6.97 -2.32
CA ALA A 229 -16.87 7.53 -3.65
C ALA A 229 -16.23 6.54 -4.62
N TYR A 230 -15.79 5.36 -4.15
CA TYR A 230 -15.19 4.35 -5.01
C TYR A 230 -16.15 3.99 -6.13
N ARG A 231 -15.66 4.09 -7.35
CA ARG A 231 -16.27 3.54 -8.53
C ARG A 231 -15.22 2.61 -9.08
N VAL A 232 -15.62 1.39 -9.42
CA VAL A 232 -14.81 0.60 -10.35
C VAL A 232 -14.78 1.48 -11.60
N ASN A 233 -13.68 2.23 -11.80
CA ASN A 233 -13.42 2.97 -13.02
C ASN A 233 -13.67 1.94 -14.06
N GLY A 234 -14.81 2.06 -14.76
CA GLY A 234 -15.34 0.99 -15.55
C GLY A 234 -14.17 0.52 -16.37
N VAL A 235 -13.61 -0.64 -16.00
CA VAL A 235 -12.87 -1.43 -16.95
C VAL A 235 -13.93 -1.50 -18.00
N ARG A 236 -13.76 -0.72 -19.08
CA ARG A 236 -14.45 -0.97 -20.32
C ARG A 236 -14.05 -2.40 -20.52
N ASP A 237 -14.93 -3.31 -20.07
CA ASP A 237 -14.61 -4.71 -19.87
C ASP A 237 -13.82 -5.05 -21.11
N GLY A 238 -12.52 -5.37 -20.99
CA GLY A 238 -11.73 -5.64 -22.20
C GLY A 238 -12.47 -6.67 -23.05
N LEU A 239 -13.22 -7.54 -22.36
CA LEU A 239 -14.23 -8.43 -22.84
C LEU A 239 -15.44 -7.78 -23.54
N VAL A 240 -16.05 -6.70 -23.06
CA VAL A 240 -17.13 -5.96 -23.74
C VAL A 240 -16.61 -5.27 -24.99
N TRP A 241 -15.46 -4.60 -24.93
CA TRP A 241 -14.86 -3.97 -26.12
C TRP A 241 -14.45 -5.03 -27.16
N TRP A 242 -13.88 -6.15 -26.72
CA TRP A 242 -13.59 -7.32 -27.55
C TRP A 242 -14.87 -7.93 -28.15
N LYS A 243 -15.95 -8.09 -27.37
CA LYS A 243 -17.24 -8.59 -27.85
C LYS A 243 -17.84 -7.67 -28.92
N LEU A 244 -17.77 -6.35 -28.73
CA LEU A 244 -18.24 -5.38 -29.72
C LEU A 244 -17.39 -5.41 -31.00
N MET A 245 -16.06 -5.50 -30.86
CA MET A 245 -15.13 -5.71 -31.98
C MET A 245 -15.45 -6.99 -32.77
N MET A 246 -15.62 -8.13 -32.09
CA MET A 246 -15.95 -9.41 -32.74
C MET A 246 -17.32 -9.36 -33.42
N ALA A 247 -18.32 -8.74 -32.79
CA ALA A 247 -19.65 -8.57 -33.39
C ALA A 247 -19.58 -7.73 -34.68
N ALA A 248 -18.80 -6.64 -34.69
CA ALA A 248 -18.60 -5.81 -35.87
C ALA A 248 -17.88 -6.56 -37.02
N VAL A 249 -16.85 -7.36 -36.70
CA VAL A 249 -16.16 -8.21 -37.68
C VAL A 249 -17.11 -9.25 -38.27
N ILE A 250 -17.87 -9.95 -37.43
CA ILE A 250 -18.87 -10.95 -37.88
C ILE A 250 -19.89 -10.29 -38.80
N ALA A 251 -20.47 -9.14 -38.41
CA ALA A 251 -21.45 -8.42 -39.22
C ALA A 251 -20.88 -8.02 -40.59
N THR A 252 -19.62 -7.60 -40.65
CA THR A 252 -18.95 -7.22 -41.90
C THR A 252 -18.72 -8.43 -42.81
N VAL A 253 -18.28 -9.57 -42.26
CA VAL A 253 -18.10 -10.81 -43.03
C VAL A 253 -19.44 -11.30 -43.60
N PHE A 254 -20.51 -11.27 -42.80
CA PHE A 254 -21.85 -11.63 -43.27
C PHE A 254 -22.33 -10.70 -44.39
N PHE A 255 -22.13 -9.39 -44.24
CA PHE A 255 -22.55 -8.40 -45.25
C PHE A 255 -21.80 -8.59 -46.59
N VAL A 256 -20.48 -8.77 -46.54
CA VAL A 256 -19.66 -9.03 -47.74
C VAL A 256 -20.03 -10.37 -48.39
N GLY A 257 -20.23 -11.41 -47.58
CA GLY A 257 -20.65 -12.74 -48.05
C GLY A 257 -22.01 -12.73 -48.75
N MET A 258 -23.01 -12.08 -48.16
CA MET A 258 -24.35 -11.94 -48.76
C MET A 258 -24.31 -11.12 -50.06
N SER A 259 -23.55 -10.02 -50.07
CA SER A 259 -23.40 -9.17 -51.27
C SER A 259 -22.79 -9.95 -52.43
N GLY A 260 -21.72 -10.71 -52.17
CA GLY A 260 -21.08 -11.56 -53.18
C GLY A 260 -21.99 -12.68 -53.70
N TRP A 261 -22.79 -13.29 -52.81
CA TRP A 261 -23.76 -14.32 -53.19
C TRP A 261 -24.90 -13.76 -54.06
N MET A 262 -25.44 -12.59 -53.71
CA MET A 262 -26.47 -11.92 -54.52
C MET A 262 -25.94 -11.53 -55.91
N LEU A 263 -24.71 -11.01 -55.99
CA LEU A 263 -24.07 -10.69 -57.27
C LEU A 263 -23.87 -11.93 -58.16
N ARG A 264 -23.49 -13.09 -57.60
CA ARG A 264 -23.35 -14.35 -58.36
C ARG A 264 -24.68 -14.90 -58.87
N ARG A 265 -25.79 -14.64 -58.19
CA ARG A 265 -27.13 -15.06 -58.65
C ARG A 265 -27.76 -14.13 -59.68
N ALA A 266 -27.23 -12.92 -59.83
CA ALA A 266 -27.78 -11.91 -60.74
C ALA A 266 -27.18 -11.95 -62.17
N ILE A 267 -26.23 -12.85 -62.44
CA ILE A 267 -25.65 -13.05 -63.77
C ILE A 267 -26.26 -14.34 -64.35
N PRO A 268 -27.23 -14.23 -65.28
CA PRO A 268 -27.84 -15.38 -65.96
C PRO A 268 -26.90 -16.07 -66.95
#